data_AF-A0A7Y2X4V8-F1
#
_entry.id   AF-A0A7Y2X4V8-F1
#
_cell.length_a   1.000
_cell.length_b   1.000
_cell.length_c   1.000
_cell.angle_alpha   90.00
_cell.angle_beta   90.00
_cell.angle_gamma   90.00
#
_symmetry.space_group_name_H-M   'P 1'
#
loop_
_entity.id
_entity.type
_entity.pdbx_description
1 polymer ?
#
loop_
_entity_poly.entity_id
_entity_poly.type
_entity_poly.pdbx_seq_one_letter_code
_entity_poly.pdbx_strand_id
1 'polypeptide(L)'
;MSKVKYYYDPDTLSYRKIEPKKSRKYRNIFLFIVGSAIFGTLGHILLLNTNILNTPRELSLQREVKNFDLQFELLNKKLEQMEYVLANIEDRDNNIYRLYFEANPIPEEQRRAGFGGVNRYRSLEGFNNSEMIIATSKRLDIIQKELVIQSRSLDEIAKMAEEKEKLLQAIPAIQPINNEELTRMASGFGWRSDPFTKARKMHWGMDFTAPRGTPIYAA
;
A
#
# COMPACT_ATOMS: atom_id res chain seq x y z
N MET A 1 41.17 -44.62 -59.29
CA MET A 1 40.55 -44.48 -60.63
C MET A 1 39.05 -44.66 -60.50
N SER A 2 38.22 -43.76 -61.05
CA SER A 2 36.76 -43.89 -60.96
C SER A 2 36.29 -45.07 -61.83
N LYS A 3 35.40 -45.93 -61.31
CA LYS A 3 34.82 -47.03 -62.08
C LYS A 3 33.91 -46.45 -63.17
N VAL A 4 34.42 -46.35 -64.39
CA VAL A 4 33.66 -45.89 -65.55
C VAL A 4 32.84 -47.07 -66.09
N LYS A 5 31.52 -46.93 -66.19
CA LYS A 5 30.65 -47.95 -66.77
C LYS A 5 30.53 -47.69 -68.29
N TYR A 6 30.76 -48.73 -69.08
CA TYR A 6 30.62 -48.72 -70.53
C TYR A 6 29.43 -49.59 -70.93
N TYR A 7 28.74 -49.24 -72.01
CA TYR A 7 27.78 -50.12 -72.66
C TYR A 7 28.29 -50.46 -74.07
N TYR A 8 27.99 -51.68 -74.52
CA TYR A 8 28.35 -52.13 -75.87
C TYR A 8 27.27 -51.69 -76.85
N ASP A 9 27.67 -51.00 -77.93
CA ASP A 9 26.78 -50.57 -78.99
C ASP A 9 26.91 -51.54 -80.19
N PRO A 10 25.92 -52.44 -80.40
CA PRO A 10 26.03 -53.50 -81.40
C PRO A 10 26.07 -53.01 -82.85
N ASP A 11 25.58 -51.79 -83.12
CA ASP A 11 25.57 -51.23 -84.48
C ASP A 11 26.92 -50.60 -84.86
N THR A 12 27.70 -50.16 -83.88
CA THR A 12 29.04 -49.57 -84.10
C THR A 12 30.19 -50.43 -83.58
N LEU A 13 29.88 -51.64 -83.07
CA LEU A 13 30.81 -52.62 -82.49
C LEU A 13 31.79 -52.02 -81.45
N SER A 14 31.41 -50.93 -80.79
CA SER A 14 32.30 -50.14 -79.93
C SER A 14 31.73 -49.98 -78.51
N TYR A 15 32.62 -49.94 -77.51
CA TYR A 15 32.24 -49.67 -76.12
C TYR A 15 32.14 -48.16 -75.88
N ARG A 16 30.93 -47.66 -75.63
CA ARG A 16 30.68 -46.24 -75.33
C ARG A 16 30.56 -46.01 -73.83
N LYS A 17 31.16 -44.91 -73.36
CA LYS A 17 31.10 -44.50 -71.95
C LYS A 17 29.68 -44.06 -71.60
N ILE A 18 29.13 -44.57 -70.50
CA ILE A 18 27.86 -44.08 -69.95
C ILE A 18 28.14 -42.73 -69.31
N GLU A 19 27.74 -41.65 -69.98
CA GLU A 19 27.81 -40.31 -69.42
C GLU A 19 26.76 -40.16 -68.30
N PRO A 20 27.14 -39.58 -67.15
CA PRO A 20 26.16 -39.30 -66.11
C PRO A 20 25.12 -38.31 -66.63
N LYS A 21 23.84 -38.69 -66.60
CA LYS A 21 22.73 -37.80 -66.98
C LYS A 21 22.81 -36.50 -66.17
N LYS A 22 22.80 -35.34 -66.83
CA LYS A 22 22.79 -34.00 -66.18
C LYS A 22 21.70 -33.87 -65.12
N SER A 23 20.54 -34.51 -65.33
CA SER A 23 19.43 -34.61 -64.37
C SER A 23 19.84 -35.19 -62.99
N ARG A 24 20.77 -36.16 -62.95
CA ARG A 24 21.26 -36.72 -61.67
C ARG A 24 22.06 -35.72 -60.86
N LYS A 25 22.80 -34.83 -61.53
CA LYS A 25 23.54 -33.73 -60.89
C LYS A 25 22.58 -32.72 -60.26
N TYR A 26 21.56 -32.29 -61.02
CA TYR A 26 20.54 -31.37 -60.50
C TYR A 26 19.72 -31.97 -59.35
N ARG A 27 19.34 -33.25 -59.43
CA ARG A 27 18.62 -33.95 -58.36
C ARG A 27 19.43 -33.99 -57.06
N ASN A 28 20.73 -34.29 -57.13
CA ASN A 28 21.57 -34.34 -55.94
C ASN A 28 21.76 -32.96 -55.31
N ILE A 29 21.90 -31.91 -56.14
CA ILE A 29 21.94 -30.51 -55.66
C ILE A 29 20.62 -30.15 -54.98
N PHE A 30 19.49 -30.50 -55.58
CA PHE A 30 18.17 -30.26 -55.01
C PHE A 30 17.98 -30.97 -53.67
N LEU A 31 18.33 -32.26 -53.56
CA LEU A 31 18.25 -33.02 -52.31
C LEU A 31 19.15 -32.44 -51.22
N PHE A 32 20.34 -31.93 -51.58
CA PHE A 32 21.23 -31.26 -50.63
C PHE A 32 20.61 -29.96 -50.10
N ILE A 33 20.04 -29.13 -50.97
CA ILE A 33 19.37 -27.88 -50.56
C ILE A 33 18.19 -28.17 -49.65
N VAL A 34 17.34 -29.15 -50.01
CA VAL A 34 16.18 -29.54 -49.19
C VAL A 34 16.63 -30.12 -47.84
N GLY A 35 17.63 -30.99 -47.83
CA GLY A 35 18.19 -31.55 -46.59
C GLY A 35 18.77 -30.47 -45.67
N SER A 36 19.53 -29.52 -46.23
CA SER A 36 20.07 -28.38 -45.48
C SER A 36 18.98 -27.46 -44.96
N ALA A 37 17.91 -27.23 -45.73
CA ALA A 37 16.77 -26.44 -45.28
C ALA A 37 16.06 -27.12 -44.11
N ILE A 38 15.80 -28.43 -44.18
CA ILE A 38 15.17 -29.20 -43.10
C ILE A 38 16.03 -29.20 -41.83
N PHE A 39 17.35 -29.43 -41.97
CA PHE A 39 18.24 -29.38 -40.80
C PHE A 39 18.35 -27.97 -40.21
N GLY A 40 18.37 -26.94 -41.06
CA GLY A 40 18.37 -25.54 -40.62
C GLY A 40 17.09 -25.16 -39.88
N THR A 41 15.93 -25.56 -40.38
CA THR A 41 14.64 -25.29 -39.72
C THR A 41 14.50 -26.05 -38.40
N LEU A 42 14.87 -27.34 -38.36
CA LEU A 42 14.87 -28.13 -37.14
C LEU A 42 15.83 -27.56 -36.09
N GLY A 43 17.05 -27.20 -36.50
CA GLY A 43 18.03 -26.57 -35.61
C GLY A 43 17.54 -25.21 -35.08
N HIS A 44 16.91 -24.41 -35.92
CA HIS A 44 16.34 -23.13 -35.50
C HIS A 44 15.18 -23.30 -34.50
N ILE A 45 14.25 -24.23 -34.76
CA ILE A 45 13.15 -24.54 -33.83
C ILE A 45 13.69 -25.03 -32.48
N LEU A 46 14.70 -25.91 -32.50
CA LEU A 46 15.35 -26.39 -31.28
C LEU A 46 15.97 -25.24 -30.48
N LEU A 47 16.68 -24.32 -31.15
CA LEU A 47 17.28 -23.16 -30.50
C LEU A 47 16.26 -22.16 -29.95
N LEU A 48 15.10 -21.99 -30.60
CA LEU A 48 14.03 -21.13 -30.09
C LEU A 48 13.29 -21.74 -28.90
N ASN A 49 13.25 -23.07 -28.80
CA ASN A 49 12.53 -23.77 -27.73
C ASN A 49 13.41 -24.08 -26.51
N THR A 50 14.73 -24.04 -26.66
CA THR A 50 15.67 -24.40 -25.61
C THR A 50 16.47 -23.20 -25.13
N ASN A 51 16.62 -23.05 -23.81
CA ASN A 51 17.38 -21.97 -23.18
C ASN A 51 18.92 -22.15 -23.28
N ILE A 52 19.40 -22.86 -24.31
CA ILE A 52 20.83 -23.15 -24.48
C ILE A 52 21.57 -21.88 -24.92
N LEU A 53 20.91 -20.99 -25.67
CA LEU A 53 21.45 -19.72 -26.15
C LEU A 53 20.45 -18.58 -25.95
N ASN A 54 20.50 -17.92 -24.78
CA ASN A 54 19.67 -16.76 -24.51
C ASN A 54 20.30 -15.50 -25.12
N THR A 55 19.49 -14.66 -25.77
CA THR A 55 19.98 -13.39 -26.30
C THR A 55 20.27 -12.40 -25.15
N PRO A 56 21.21 -11.44 -25.30
CA PRO A 56 21.45 -10.42 -24.28
C PRO A 56 20.19 -9.64 -23.89
N ARG A 57 19.29 -9.41 -24.86
CA ARG A 57 17.99 -8.74 -24.66
C ARG A 57 17.04 -9.57 -23.81
N GLU A 58 16.99 -10.87 -24.02
CA GLU A 58 16.16 -11.77 -23.23
C GLU A 58 16.65 -11.84 -21.78
N LEU A 59 17.97 -11.94 -21.58
CA LEU A 59 18.57 -11.89 -20.24
C LEU A 59 18.28 -10.56 -19.53
N SER A 60 18.34 -9.43 -20.24
CA SER A 60 18.00 -8.13 -19.64
C SER A 60 16.51 -8.06 -19.27
N LEU A 61 15.62 -8.55 -20.13
CA LEU A 61 14.17 -8.60 -19.85
C LEU A 61 13.86 -9.50 -18.65
N GLN A 62 14.50 -10.68 -18.56
CA GLN A 62 14.33 -11.56 -17.40
C GLN A 62 14.80 -10.91 -16.09
N ARG A 63 15.90 -10.14 -16.14
CA ARG A 63 16.37 -9.37 -14.98
C ARG A 63 15.40 -8.25 -14.61
N GLU A 64 14.84 -7.58 -15.60
CA GLU A 64 13.86 -6.51 -15.41
C GLU A 64 12.58 -7.03 -14.76
N VAL A 65 12.03 -8.16 -15.24
CA VAL A 65 10.87 -8.83 -14.63
C VAL A 65 11.16 -9.21 -13.18
N LYS A 66 12.30 -9.87 -12.90
CA LYS A 66 12.70 -10.20 -11.52
C LYS A 66 12.85 -8.97 -10.62
N ASN A 67 13.33 -7.86 -11.18
CA ASN A 67 13.42 -6.60 -10.43
C ASN A 67 12.02 -6.05 -10.11
N PHE A 68 11.08 -6.12 -11.05
CA PHE A 68 9.69 -5.74 -10.78
C PHE A 68 9.06 -6.63 -9.70
N ASP A 69 9.26 -7.95 -9.75
CA ASP A 69 8.76 -8.87 -8.72
C ASP A 69 9.28 -8.49 -7.32
N LEU A 70 10.58 -8.19 -7.21
CA LEU A 70 11.19 -7.72 -5.96
C LEU A 70 10.59 -6.38 -5.50
N GLN A 71 10.36 -5.44 -6.42
CA GLN A 71 9.73 -4.16 -6.10
C GLN A 71 8.29 -4.35 -5.60
N PHE A 72 7.52 -5.26 -6.18
CA PHE A 72 6.18 -5.60 -5.69
C PHE A 72 6.21 -6.27 -4.32
N GLU A 73 7.19 -7.12 -4.03
CA GLU A 73 7.36 -7.70 -2.70
C GLU A 73 7.66 -6.61 -1.65
N LEU A 74 8.57 -5.69 -1.97
CA LEU A 74 8.89 -4.56 -1.10
C LEU A 74 7.70 -3.62 -0.90
N LEU A 75 6.93 -3.37 -1.96
CA LEU A 75 5.70 -2.58 -1.88
C LEU A 75 4.67 -3.24 -0.97
N ASN A 76 4.45 -4.55 -1.10
CA ASN A 76 3.54 -5.28 -0.23
C ASN A 76 3.96 -5.22 1.25
N LYS A 77 5.26 -5.36 1.55
CA LYS A 77 5.77 -5.18 2.91
C LYS A 77 5.51 -3.77 3.45
N LYS A 78 5.62 -2.74 2.60
CA LYS A 78 5.29 -1.35 2.99
C LYS A 78 3.79 -1.18 3.25
N LEU A 79 2.93 -1.79 2.43
CA LEU A 79 1.48 -1.75 2.65
C LEU A 79 1.11 -2.44 3.96
N GLU A 80 1.70 -3.59 4.28
CA GLU A 80 1.51 -4.28 5.56
C GLU A 80 1.93 -3.41 6.76
N GLN A 81 3.06 -2.69 6.64
CA GLN A 81 3.48 -1.72 7.66
C GLN A 81 2.48 -0.57 7.81
N MET A 82 1.92 -0.07 6.70
CA MET A 82 0.90 0.99 6.74
C MET A 82 -0.39 0.49 7.40
N GLU A 83 -0.85 -0.72 7.06
CA GLU A 83 -2.00 -1.37 7.70
C GLU A 83 -1.79 -1.50 9.22
N TYR A 84 -0.60 -1.94 9.65
CA TYR A 84 -0.27 -2.04 11.07
C TYR A 84 -0.30 -0.68 11.78
N VAL A 85 0.32 0.36 11.20
CA VAL A 85 0.32 1.70 11.78
C VAL A 85 -1.10 2.28 11.84
N LEU A 86 -1.88 2.10 10.77
CA LEU A 86 -3.25 2.58 10.70
C LEU A 86 -4.13 1.90 11.76
N ALA A 87 -4.03 0.58 11.91
CA ALA A 87 -4.74 -0.17 12.95
C ALA A 87 -4.40 0.34 14.37
N ASN A 88 -3.14 0.65 14.64
CA ASN A 88 -2.74 1.24 15.93
C ASN A 88 -3.34 2.65 16.14
N ILE A 89 -3.42 3.46 15.09
CA ILE A 89 -4.04 4.79 15.16
C ILE A 89 -5.55 4.65 15.39
N GLU A 90 -6.21 3.75 14.68
CA GLU A 90 -7.65 3.46 14.83
C GLU A 90 -7.99 2.97 16.23
N ASP A 91 -7.17 2.07 16.79
CA ASP A 91 -7.34 1.56 18.15
C ASP A 91 -7.19 2.69 19.17
N ARG A 92 -6.15 3.52 19.03
CA ARG A 92 -5.94 4.67 19.91
C ARG A 92 -7.05 5.70 19.80
N ASP A 93 -7.57 5.93 18.60
CA ASP A 93 -8.68 6.85 18.38
C ASP A 93 -9.96 6.37 19.07
N ASN A 94 -10.34 5.10 18.91
CA ASN A 94 -11.53 4.55 19.57
C ASN A 94 -11.36 4.42 21.09
N ASN A 95 -10.23 3.89 21.56
CA ASN A 95 -10.06 3.50 22.96
C ASN A 95 -9.53 4.63 23.86
N ILE A 96 -8.82 5.61 23.30
CA ILE A 96 -8.27 6.73 24.09
C ILE A 96 -9.03 8.00 23.79
N TYR A 97 -8.99 8.49 22.54
CA TYR A 97 -9.50 9.82 22.24
C TYR A 97 -11.02 9.89 22.31
N ARG A 98 -11.73 8.99 21.62
CA ARG A 98 -13.20 8.97 21.63
C ARG A 98 -13.75 8.65 23.01
N LEU A 99 -13.11 7.74 23.76
CA LEU A 99 -13.48 7.48 25.14
C LEU A 99 -13.32 8.71 26.04
N TYR A 100 -12.19 9.43 25.94
CA TYR A 100 -11.93 10.65 26.72
C TYR A 100 -12.93 11.77 26.44
N PHE A 101 -13.35 11.91 25.18
CA PHE A 101 -14.35 12.91 24.76
C PHE A 101 -15.79 12.38 24.78
N GLU A 102 -16.03 11.18 25.31
CA GLU A 102 -17.36 10.54 25.38
C GLU A 102 -18.06 10.42 24.00
N ALA A 103 -17.26 10.29 22.93
CA ALA A 103 -17.72 10.14 21.57
C ALA A 103 -17.92 8.66 21.21
N ASN A 104 -18.87 8.38 20.32
CA ASN A 104 -19.11 7.02 19.86
C ASN A 104 -17.90 6.48 19.05
N PRO A 105 -17.46 5.24 19.28
CA PRO A 105 -16.41 4.62 18.48
C PRO A 105 -16.88 4.43 17.03
N ILE A 106 -15.95 4.51 16.09
CA ILE A 106 -16.23 4.21 14.68
C ILE A 106 -16.18 2.68 14.50
N PRO A 107 -17.25 2.04 13.99
CA PRO A 107 -17.27 0.61 13.71
C PRO A 107 -16.31 0.22 12.57
N GLU A 108 -15.75 -0.99 12.65
CA GLU A 108 -14.84 -1.52 11.62
C GLU A 108 -15.53 -1.63 10.26
N GLU A 109 -16.83 -1.92 10.22
CA GLU A 109 -17.63 -1.99 8.99
C GLU A 109 -17.71 -0.64 8.27
N GLN A 110 -17.73 0.46 9.03
CA GLN A 110 -17.73 1.80 8.47
C GLN A 110 -16.36 2.14 7.88
N ARG A 111 -15.27 1.71 8.53
CA ARG A 111 -13.88 1.90 8.05
C ARG A 111 -13.60 1.09 6.78
N ARG A 112 -13.96 -0.19 6.82
CA ARG A 112 -13.73 -1.16 5.75
C ARG A 112 -14.84 -1.23 4.73
N ALA A 113 -15.81 -0.31 4.78
CA ALA A 113 -16.91 -0.29 3.84
C ALA A 113 -16.38 -0.43 2.41
N GLY A 114 -16.80 -1.49 1.72
CA GLY A 114 -16.24 -1.84 0.42
C GLY A 114 -16.51 -0.78 -0.66
N PHE A 115 -15.85 -0.96 -1.80
CA PHE A 115 -16.19 -0.24 -3.02
C PHE A 115 -17.29 -1.00 -3.76
N GLY A 116 -18.55 -0.55 -3.61
CA GLY A 116 -19.68 -1.18 -4.28
C GLY A 116 -19.77 -0.87 -5.78
N GLY A 117 -20.42 -1.78 -6.53
CA GLY A 117 -21.15 -1.46 -7.76
C GLY A 117 -20.39 -1.44 -9.09
N VAL A 118 -19.06 -1.36 -9.10
CA VAL A 118 -18.27 -1.33 -10.35
C VAL A 118 -16.94 -2.06 -10.22
N ASN A 119 -16.57 -2.86 -11.23
CA ASN A 119 -15.22 -3.42 -11.33
C ASN A 119 -14.24 -2.31 -11.74
N ARG A 120 -13.61 -1.68 -10.75
CA ARG A 120 -12.61 -0.61 -10.93
C ARG A 120 -11.29 -1.12 -11.55
N TYR A 121 -11.04 -2.42 -11.48
CA TYR A 121 -9.78 -3.04 -11.87
C TYR A 121 -9.84 -3.71 -13.24
N ARG A 122 -10.93 -3.53 -14.01
CA ARG A 122 -11.11 -4.12 -15.33
C ARG A 122 -9.94 -3.81 -16.28
N SER A 123 -9.35 -2.62 -16.20
CA SER A 123 -8.20 -2.22 -17.02
C SER A 123 -6.91 -2.99 -16.70
N LEU A 124 -6.86 -3.64 -15.55
CA LEU A 124 -5.71 -4.39 -15.06
C LEU A 124 -5.85 -5.89 -15.34
N GLU A 125 -6.98 -6.36 -15.88
CA GLU A 125 -7.23 -7.75 -16.23
C GLU A 125 -6.61 -8.11 -17.60
N GLY A 126 -6.26 -9.39 -17.80
CA GLY A 126 -5.78 -9.91 -19.09
C GLY A 126 -4.24 -9.94 -19.27
N PHE A 127 -3.48 -9.63 -18.24
CA PHE A 127 -2.02 -9.72 -18.22
C PHE A 127 -1.56 -10.87 -17.31
N ASN A 128 -0.35 -11.40 -17.55
CA ASN A 128 0.21 -12.49 -16.73
C ASN A 128 0.30 -12.13 -15.23
N ASN A 129 0.53 -10.86 -14.91
CA ASN A 129 0.70 -10.38 -13.54
C ASN A 129 -0.54 -9.63 -13.01
N SER A 130 -1.68 -9.74 -13.70
CA SER A 130 -2.92 -9.03 -13.34
C SER A 130 -3.33 -9.28 -11.90
N GLU A 131 -3.28 -10.52 -11.43
CA GLU A 131 -3.73 -10.88 -10.07
C GLU A 131 -2.95 -10.12 -8.98
N MET A 132 -1.61 -10.09 -9.09
CA MET A 132 -0.75 -9.40 -8.13
C MET A 132 -1.00 -7.89 -8.13
N ILE A 133 -1.14 -7.29 -9.32
CA ILE A 133 -1.39 -5.85 -9.47
C ILE A 133 -2.77 -5.51 -8.89
N ILE A 134 -3.81 -6.26 -9.25
CA ILE A 134 -5.17 -6.04 -8.78
C ILE A 134 -5.25 -6.18 -7.25
N ALA A 135 -4.62 -7.20 -6.67
CA ALA A 135 -4.59 -7.38 -5.22
C ALA A 135 -3.90 -6.21 -4.50
N THR A 136 -2.76 -5.76 -5.03
CA THR A 136 -2.00 -4.63 -4.47
C THR A 136 -2.79 -3.32 -4.59
N SER A 137 -3.38 -3.05 -5.75
CA SER A 137 -4.23 -1.87 -5.97
C SER A 137 -5.45 -1.87 -5.06
N LYS A 138 -6.10 -3.02 -4.88
CA LYS A 138 -7.25 -3.14 -3.98
C LYS A 138 -6.89 -2.88 -2.52
N ARG A 139 -5.75 -3.39 -2.04
CA ARG A 139 -5.23 -3.09 -0.71
C ARG A 139 -4.96 -1.61 -0.53
N LEU A 140 -4.27 -1.00 -1.49
CA LEU A 140 -3.98 0.43 -1.46
C LEU A 140 -5.25 1.27 -1.39
N ASP A 141 -6.27 0.95 -2.19
CA ASP A 141 -7.55 1.68 -2.18
C ASP A 141 -8.24 1.58 -0.82
N ILE A 142 -8.22 0.40 -0.18
CA ILE A 142 -8.80 0.20 1.17
C ILE A 142 -8.08 1.08 2.19
N ILE A 143 -6.74 1.03 2.23
CA ILE A 143 -5.92 1.84 3.15
C ILE A 143 -6.17 3.35 2.92
N GLN A 144 -6.25 3.78 1.67
CA GLN A 144 -6.55 5.18 1.34
C GLN A 144 -7.91 5.63 1.90
N LYS A 145 -8.92 4.76 1.81
CA LYS A 145 -10.25 5.05 2.37
C LYS A 145 -10.22 5.11 3.89
N GLU A 146 -9.60 4.12 4.54
CA GLU A 146 -9.45 4.08 5.99
C GLU A 146 -8.71 5.33 6.50
N LEU A 147 -7.64 5.75 5.81
CA LEU A 147 -6.92 6.99 6.11
C LEU A 147 -7.79 8.24 6.05
N VAL A 148 -8.65 8.37 5.04
CA VAL A 148 -9.57 9.52 4.91
C VAL A 148 -10.56 9.55 6.08
N ILE A 149 -11.09 8.38 6.47
CA ILE A 149 -11.99 8.27 7.62
C ILE A 149 -11.26 8.64 8.90
N GLN A 150 -10.05 8.11 9.09
CA GLN A 150 -9.25 8.38 10.28
C GLN A 150 -8.84 9.85 10.38
N SER A 151 -8.48 10.50 9.27
CA SER A 151 -8.18 11.94 9.23
C SER A 151 -9.38 12.76 9.71
N ARG A 152 -10.57 12.48 9.19
CA ARG A 152 -11.79 13.19 9.60
C ARG A 152 -12.12 12.96 11.08
N SER A 153 -11.92 11.74 11.57
CA SER A 153 -12.09 11.41 12.98
C SER A 153 -11.19 12.26 13.87
N LEU A 154 -9.91 12.40 13.50
CA LEU A 154 -8.96 13.22 14.26
C LEU A 154 -9.30 14.72 14.20
N ASP A 155 -9.82 15.22 13.09
CA ASP A 155 -10.33 16.60 12.98
C ASP A 155 -11.53 16.84 13.92
N GLU A 156 -12.45 15.87 14.01
CA GLU A 156 -13.58 15.92 14.96
C GLU A 156 -13.08 15.95 16.42
N ILE A 157 -12.11 15.10 16.75
CA ILE A 157 -11.50 15.04 18.08
C ILE A 157 -10.79 16.35 18.42
N ALA A 158 -10.06 16.94 17.47
CA ALA A 158 -9.38 18.22 17.67
C ALA A 158 -10.39 19.34 17.97
N LYS A 159 -11.52 19.35 17.27
CA LYS A 159 -12.60 20.31 17.55
C LYS A 159 -13.23 20.11 18.93
N MET A 160 -13.49 18.86 19.32
CA MET A 160 -14.00 18.54 20.66
C MET A 160 -13.01 18.95 21.76
N ALA A 161 -11.69 18.82 21.50
CA ALA A 161 -10.66 19.29 22.40
C ALA A 161 -10.71 20.82 22.59
N GLU A 162 -10.85 21.58 21.50
CA GLU A 162 -10.96 23.05 21.56
C GLU A 162 -12.22 23.51 22.32
N GLU A 163 -13.36 22.83 22.10
CA GLU A 163 -14.60 23.11 22.81
C GLU A 163 -14.49 22.77 24.31
N LYS A 164 -13.82 21.66 24.64
CA LYS A 164 -13.55 21.26 26.04
C LYS A 164 -12.62 22.25 26.74
N GLU A 165 -11.60 22.75 26.05
CA GLU A 165 -10.70 23.77 26.58
C GLU A 165 -11.46 25.07 26.92
N LYS A 166 -12.31 25.55 26.00
CA LYS A 166 -13.16 26.73 26.25
C LYS A 166 -14.09 26.54 27.44
N LEU A 167 -14.67 25.34 27.59
CA LEU A 167 -15.51 25.01 28.74
C LEU A 167 -14.69 25.03 30.04
N LEU A 168 -13.50 24.44 30.05
CA LEU A 168 -12.63 24.41 31.22
C LEU A 168 -12.16 25.80 31.63
N GLN A 169 -11.87 26.69 30.67
CA GLN A 169 -11.55 28.09 30.93
C GLN A 169 -12.74 28.88 31.51
N ALA A 170 -13.98 28.45 31.26
CA ALA A 170 -15.18 29.09 31.79
C ALA A 170 -15.62 28.53 33.14
N ILE A 171 -15.04 27.42 33.61
CA ILE A 171 -15.34 26.82 34.91
C ILE A 171 -14.35 27.39 35.93
N PRO A 172 -14.82 28.11 36.96
CA PRO A 172 -13.93 28.62 37.99
C PRO A 172 -13.27 27.47 38.76
N ALA A 173 -11.98 27.25 38.52
CA ALA A 173 -11.28 26.05 39.00
C ALA A 173 -10.05 26.38 39.87
N ILE A 174 -9.62 27.64 39.88
CA ILE A 174 -8.48 28.08 40.69
C ILE A 174 -8.94 28.90 41.90
N GLN A 175 -8.10 28.92 42.93
CA GLN A 175 -8.27 29.87 44.03
C GLN A 175 -7.92 31.28 43.52
N PRO A 176 -8.74 32.31 43.80
CA PRO A 176 -8.54 33.67 43.26
C PRO A 176 -7.34 34.41 43.86
N ILE A 177 -6.64 33.83 44.84
CA ILE A 177 -5.44 34.38 45.48
C ILE A 177 -4.37 33.30 45.64
N ASN A 178 -3.10 33.70 45.60
CA ASN A 178 -1.97 32.79 45.80
C ASN A 178 -1.92 32.28 47.27
N ASN A 179 -1.59 31.01 47.46
CA ASN A 179 -1.46 30.39 48.78
C ASN A 179 -0.34 31.01 49.62
N GLU A 180 0.72 31.54 49.00
CA GLU A 180 1.80 32.23 49.73
C GLU A 180 1.31 33.51 50.43
N GLU A 181 0.27 34.15 49.88
CA GLU A 181 -0.32 35.38 50.41
C GLU A 181 -1.54 35.12 51.31
N LEU A 182 -1.98 33.86 51.39
CA LEU A 182 -3.09 33.46 52.25
C LEU A 182 -2.62 33.42 53.71
N THR A 183 -3.14 34.33 54.53
CA THR A 183 -2.82 34.33 55.97
C THR A 183 -3.62 33.26 56.73
N ARG A 184 -4.92 33.13 56.45
CA ARG A 184 -5.80 32.07 56.96
C ARG A 184 -7.13 32.03 56.20
N MET A 185 -7.84 30.90 56.27
CA MET A 185 -9.25 30.84 55.90
C MET A 185 -10.07 31.67 56.91
N ALA A 186 -10.75 32.72 56.44
CA ALA A 186 -11.48 33.64 57.32
C ALA A 186 -12.81 33.02 57.76
N SER A 187 -13.53 32.43 56.82
CA SER A 187 -14.74 31.67 57.09
C SER A 187 -15.05 30.71 55.94
N GLY A 188 -15.50 29.51 56.29
CA GLY A 188 -15.83 28.46 55.34
C GLY A 188 -17.26 28.52 54.80
N PHE A 189 -17.55 27.60 53.89
CA PHE A 189 -18.89 27.33 53.38
C PHE A 189 -19.81 26.76 54.47
N GLY A 190 -21.06 27.22 54.56
CA GLY A 190 -22.05 26.66 55.48
C GLY A 190 -22.88 27.68 56.26
N TRP A 191 -23.56 27.19 57.30
CA TRP A 191 -24.42 28.00 58.17
C TRP A 191 -23.61 28.85 59.15
N ARG A 192 -23.72 30.17 59.06
CA ARG A 192 -23.06 31.12 59.99
C ARG A 192 -23.90 32.38 60.22
N SER A 193 -23.47 33.20 61.17
CA SER A 193 -24.12 34.50 61.43
C SER A 193 -23.77 35.46 60.31
N ASP A 194 -24.79 35.97 59.62
CA ASP A 194 -24.62 36.92 58.52
C ASP A 194 -24.08 38.26 59.04
N PRO A 195 -23.04 38.85 58.40
CA PRO A 195 -22.41 40.07 58.90
C PRO A 195 -23.34 41.29 58.94
N PHE A 196 -24.33 41.35 58.03
CA PHE A 196 -25.24 42.48 57.85
C PHE A 196 -26.48 42.34 58.71
N THR A 197 -27.11 41.18 58.69
CA THR A 197 -28.40 40.93 59.36
C THR A 197 -28.27 40.32 60.75
N LYS A 198 -27.08 39.82 61.12
CA LYS A 198 -26.79 39.09 62.38
C LYS A 198 -27.65 37.84 62.61
N ALA A 199 -28.44 37.43 61.62
CA ALA A 199 -29.22 36.20 61.64
C ALA A 199 -28.39 35.02 61.13
N ARG A 200 -28.75 33.80 61.54
CA ARG A 200 -28.08 32.58 61.08
C ARG A 200 -28.56 32.24 59.66
N LYS A 201 -27.66 32.28 58.68
CA LYS A 201 -27.96 32.06 57.26
C LYS A 201 -26.97 31.08 56.63
N MET A 202 -27.38 30.37 55.58
CA MET A 202 -26.50 29.52 54.77
C MET A 202 -25.67 30.41 53.83
N HIS A 203 -24.34 30.34 53.92
CA HIS A 203 -23.42 31.03 53.03
C HIS A 203 -22.83 30.03 52.02
N TRP A 204 -23.02 30.35 50.73
CA TRP A 204 -22.58 29.53 49.61
C TRP A 204 -21.18 29.90 49.07
N GLY A 205 -20.50 30.83 49.73
CA GLY A 205 -19.16 31.30 49.39
C GLY A 205 -18.19 31.14 50.56
N MET A 206 -16.90 31.28 50.26
CA MET A 206 -15.80 31.17 51.22
C MET A 206 -15.02 32.48 51.26
N ASP A 207 -14.62 32.90 52.47
CA ASP A 207 -13.89 34.15 52.65
C ASP A 207 -12.40 33.84 52.91
N PHE A 208 -11.53 34.45 52.10
CA PHE A 208 -10.08 34.31 52.21
C PHE A 208 -9.47 35.56 52.88
N THR A 209 -8.53 35.36 53.81
CA THR A 209 -7.81 36.47 54.44
C THR A 209 -6.46 36.68 53.76
N ALA A 210 -6.20 37.89 53.27
CA ALA A 210 -4.93 38.29 52.68
C ALA A 210 -4.58 39.75 53.05
N PRO A 211 -3.28 40.14 53.03
CA PRO A 211 -2.86 41.53 53.20
C PRO A 211 -3.48 42.49 52.18
N ARG A 212 -3.53 43.78 52.52
CA ARG A 212 -3.98 44.81 51.56
C ARG A 212 -2.96 44.92 50.42
N GLY A 213 -3.47 44.96 49.18
CA GLY A 213 -2.65 45.03 47.97
C GLY A 213 -2.39 43.68 47.30
N THR A 214 -2.83 42.56 47.89
CA THR A 214 -2.79 41.23 47.26
C THR A 214 -3.55 41.23 45.92
N PRO A 215 -2.91 40.81 44.81
CA PRO A 215 -3.57 40.68 43.52
C PRO A 215 -4.66 39.60 43.56
N ILE A 216 -5.78 39.88 42.87
CA ILE A 216 -6.91 38.95 42.72
C ILE A 216 -6.92 38.48 41.27
N TYR A 217 -6.95 37.16 41.08
CA TYR A 217 -6.99 36.52 39.78
C TYR A 217 -8.43 36.10 39.44
N ALA A 218 -8.79 36.20 38.16
CA ALA A 218 -10.05 35.63 37.67
C ALA A 218 -9.97 34.11 37.78
N ALA A 219 -10.93 33.52 38.49
CA ALA A 219 -10.98 32.09 38.78
C ALA A 219 -11.64 31.30 37.67
#